data_AF-A0A7C3IN35-F1
#
_entry.id   AF-A0A7C3IN35-F1
#
_cell.length_a   1.000
_cell.length_b   1.000
_cell.length_c   1.000
_cell.angle_alpha   90.00
_cell.angle_beta   90.00
_cell.angle_gamma   90.00
#
_symmetry.space_group_name_H-M   'P 1'
#
loop_
_entity.id
_entity.type
_entity.pdbx_description
1 polymer ?
#
loop_
_entity_poly.entity_id
_entity_poly.type
_entity_poly.pdbx_seq_one_letter_code
_entity_poly.pdbx_strand_id
1 'polypeptide(L)'
;MSATTAPSRRLILVFILLLTACDELLIPTDFEPTGSPFSLNPGITLIAIAGDRQHFSPNGLYSLALVARANNSAYASDTLPGGLLFTSSKNSTQHMIILKDHPVTFSTNNTTVVLGVFCCNRRRLIPAETDTFMLGPLTDNPGLRQLAELVRHKRISENLGMVQRAVWMVTDSTGLNQAYIDSISALPDE
;
A
#
# COMPACT_ATOMS: atom_id res chain seq x y z
N MET A 1 -0.58 38.70 -63.65
CA MET A 1 -1.59 37.80 -63.05
C MET A 1 -0.86 36.77 -62.20
N SER A 2 -0.89 36.91 -60.88
CA SER A 2 -0.45 35.88 -59.94
C SER A 2 -1.23 36.05 -58.65
N ALA A 3 -2.06 35.06 -58.33
CA ALA A 3 -2.86 35.01 -57.12
C ALA A 3 -2.27 33.94 -56.21
N THR A 4 -1.74 34.36 -55.07
CA THR A 4 -1.14 33.52 -54.05
C THR A 4 -2.24 33.06 -53.07
N THR A 5 -2.55 31.78 -53.06
CA THR A 5 -3.54 31.15 -52.16
C THR A 5 -2.91 30.85 -50.79
N ALA A 6 -3.48 31.44 -49.74
CA ALA A 6 -3.09 31.19 -48.36
C ALA A 6 -3.67 29.85 -47.85
N PRO A 7 -2.93 29.07 -47.06
CA PRO A 7 -3.41 27.80 -46.53
C PRO A 7 -4.45 28.00 -45.41
N SER A 8 -5.47 27.16 -45.46
CA SER A 8 -6.61 27.07 -44.55
C SER A 8 -6.18 26.81 -43.09
N ARG A 9 -6.46 27.78 -42.21
CA ARG A 9 -6.23 27.72 -40.74
C ARG A 9 -7.08 26.67 -40.00
N ARG A 10 -7.97 25.94 -40.66
CA ARG A 10 -8.88 24.99 -39.99
C ARG A 10 -8.28 23.59 -39.77
N LEU A 11 -7.20 23.22 -40.46
CA LEU A 11 -6.64 21.86 -40.37
C LEU A 11 -5.67 21.67 -39.18
N ILE A 12 -5.07 22.75 -38.67
CA ILE A 12 -4.04 22.67 -37.61
C ILE A 12 -4.65 22.46 -36.21
N LEU A 13 -5.90 22.90 -35.99
CA LEU A 13 -6.57 22.78 -34.68
C LEU A 13 -7.04 21.35 -34.36
N VAL A 14 -7.33 20.51 -35.36
CA VAL A 14 -7.76 19.12 -35.15
C VAL A 14 -6.60 18.22 -34.73
N PHE A 15 -5.37 18.50 -35.19
CA PHE A 15 -4.19 17.71 -34.83
C PHE A 15 -3.69 17.98 -33.40
N ILE A 16 -3.89 19.19 -32.87
CA ILE A 16 -3.49 19.54 -31.49
C ILE A 16 -4.45 18.90 -30.47
N LEU A 17 -5.75 18.77 -30.77
CA LEU A 17 -6.72 18.08 -29.91
C LEU A 17 -6.52 16.55 -29.85
N LEU A 18 -5.96 15.95 -30.90
CA LEU A 18 -5.65 14.51 -30.95
C LEU A 18 -4.36 14.15 -30.20
N LEU A 19 -3.41 15.09 -30.05
CA LEU A 19 -2.16 14.86 -29.32
C LEU A 19 -2.27 15.07 -27.81
N THR A 20 -3.28 15.81 -27.32
CA THR A 20 -3.53 15.98 -25.88
C THR A 20 -4.43 14.89 -25.28
N ALA A 21 -5.07 14.06 -26.11
CA ALA A 21 -5.94 12.98 -25.64
C ALA A 21 -5.17 11.68 -25.30
N CYS A 22 -3.91 11.54 -25.75
CA CYS A 22 -3.14 10.33 -25.51
C CYS A 22 -2.54 10.23 -24.11
N ASP A 23 -2.36 11.35 -23.39
CA ASP A 23 -1.79 11.34 -22.03
C ASP A 23 -2.83 10.99 -20.94
N GLU A 24 -4.12 11.23 -21.20
CA GLU A 24 -5.23 10.86 -20.29
C GLU A 24 -5.69 9.39 -20.49
N LEU A 25 -5.37 8.77 -21.63
CA LEU A 25 -5.77 7.40 -21.96
C LEU A 25 -4.86 6.32 -21.34
N LEU A 26 -3.73 6.72 -20.73
CA LEU A 26 -2.75 5.83 -20.11
C LEU A 26 -2.42 6.25 -18.67
N ILE A 27 -3.35 6.90 -17.97
CA ILE A 27 -3.22 7.04 -16.52
C ILE A 27 -3.28 5.60 -15.95
N PRO A 28 -2.21 5.10 -15.31
CA PRO A 28 -2.29 3.82 -14.62
C PRO A 28 -3.47 3.91 -13.67
N THR A 29 -4.42 2.98 -13.81
CA THR A 29 -5.49 2.86 -12.83
C THR A 29 -4.85 2.78 -11.46
N ASP A 30 -5.39 3.54 -10.51
CA ASP A 30 -4.90 3.58 -9.15
C ASP A 30 -4.79 2.15 -8.58
N PHE A 31 -3.79 1.89 -7.75
CA PHE A 31 -3.56 0.54 -7.24
C PHE A 31 -4.76 0.06 -6.43
N GLU A 32 -5.31 -1.09 -6.80
CA GLU A 32 -6.40 -1.74 -6.07
C GLU A 32 -5.91 -3.06 -5.45
N PRO A 33 -6.23 -3.35 -4.17
CA PRO A 33 -5.81 -4.58 -3.52
C PRO A 33 -6.34 -5.84 -4.21
N THR A 34 -5.43 -6.69 -4.69
CA THR A 34 -5.73 -8.01 -5.26
C THR A 34 -4.97 -9.11 -4.52
N GLY A 35 -5.48 -10.34 -4.59
CA GLY A 35 -4.80 -11.52 -4.09
C GLY A 35 -5.72 -12.53 -3.41
N SER A 36 -5.12 -13.41 -2.61
CA SER A 36 -5.85 -14.46 -1.91
C SER A 36 -6.53 -13.87 -0.66
N PRO A 37 -7.82 -14.15 -0.41
CA PRO A 37 -8.48 -13.72 0.81
C PRO A 37 -7.71 -14.19 2.05
N PHE A 38 -7.51 -13.29 3.00
CA PHE A 38 -6.94 -13.60 4.30
C PHE A 38 -8.04 -13.54 5.36
N SER A 39 -7.99 -14.42 6.34
CA SER A 39 -8.90 -14.44 7.47
C SER A 39 -8.11 -14.71 8.73
N LEU A 40 -8.43 -13.97 9.79
CA LEU A 40 -7.86 -14.24 11.10
C LEU A 40 -8.29 -15.61 11.60
N ASN A 41 -7.51 -16.15 12.53
CA ASN A 41 -7.88 -17.27 13.37
C ASN A 41 -9.34 -17.11 13.85
N PRO A 42 -10.22 -18.12 13.64
CA PRO A 42 -11.64 -18.04 14.03
C PRO A 42 -11.88 -17.76 15.52
N GLY A 43 -10.88 -17.97 16.38
CA GLY A 43 -10.91 -17.58 17.79
C GLY A 43 -10.82 -16.07 18.03
N ILE A 44 -10.57 -15.26 17.01
CA ILE A 44 -10.42 -13.80 17.08
C ILE A 44 -11.62 -13.12 16.40
N THR A 45 -12.27 -12.19 17.11
CA THR A 45 -13.22 -11.25 16.51
C THR A 45 -12.54 -9.93 16.24
N LEU A 46 -12.41 -9.58 14.97
CA LEU A 46 -12.01 -8.26 14.52
C LEU A 46 -13.13 -7.25 14.77
N ILE A 47 -12.79 -6.12 15.42
CA ILE A 47 -13.76 -5.07 15.76
C ILE A 47 -13.58 -3.86 14.85
N ALA A 48 -12.34 -3.38 14.71
CA ALA A 48 -12.04 -2.21 13.89
C ALA A 48 -10.59 -2.21 13.40
N ILE A 49 -10.37 -1.52 12.28
CA ILE A 49 -9.05 -1.12 11.81
C ILE A 49 -9.15 0.37 11.45
N ALA A 50 -8.28 1.19 12.01
CA ALA A 50 -8.26 2.63 11.76
C ALA A 50 -6.83 3.13 11.60
N GLY A 51 -6.66 4.30 10.97
CA GLY A 51 -5.38 5.00 10.96
C GLY A 51 -4.92 5.34 12.38
N ASP A 52 -3.61 5.31 12.63
CA ASP A 52 -3.02 5.70 13.90
C ASP A 52 -1.79 6.58 13.65
N ARG A 53 -1.89 7.87 13.97
CA ARG A 53 -0.76 8.82 13.87
C ARG A 53 -0.12 9.12 15.21
N GLN A 54 -0.65 8.56 16.29
CA GLN A 54 -0.15 8.78 17.65
C GLN A 54 0.95 7.79 17.99
N HIS A 55 0.89 6.59 17.43
CA HIS A 55 1.85 5.53 17.67
C HIS A 55 2.75 5.25 16.46
N PHE A 56 4.01 4.95 16.76
CA PHE A 56 5.01 4.56 15.77
C PHE A 56 5.31 3.07 15.86
N SER A 57 5.57 2.45 14.71
CA SER A 57 6.09 1.09 14.62
C SER A 57 7.39 1.09 13.81
N PRO A 58 8.46 0.43 14.27
CA PRO A 58 9.72 0.36 13.54
C PRO A 58 9.64 -0.44 12.22
N ASN A 59 8.48 -1.06 11.96
CA ASN A 59 8.24 -1.92 10.80
C ASN A 59 7.41 -1.25 9.70
N GLY A 60 7.06 0.04 9.84
CA GLY A 60 6.29 0.77 8.85
C GLY A 60 6.43 2.29 8.98
N LEU A 61 6.31 3.00 7.86
CA LEU A 61 6.38 4.47 7.87
C LEU A 61 5.14 5.10 8.49
N TYR A 62 4.02 4.39 8.44
CA TYR A 62 2.73 4.79 9.03
C TYR A 62 2.22 3.66 9.93
N SER A 63 1.16 3.95 10.70
CA SER A 63 0.55 2.95 11.58
C SER A 63 -0.95 2.81 11.36
N LEU A 64 -1.45 1.59 11.57
CA LEU A 64 -2.87 1.31 11.78
C LEU A 64 -3.07 0.74 13.18
N ALA A 65 -4.19 1.09 13.81
CA ALA A 65 -4.67 0.45 15.02
C ALA A 65 -5.64 -0.69 14.67
N LEU A 66 -5.24 -1.92 14.97
CA LEU A 66 -6.05 -3.13 14.85
C LEU A 66 -6.70 -3.45 16.20
N VAL A 67 -8.02 -3.33 16.30
CA VAL A 67 -8.77 -3.63 17.52
C VAL A 67 -9.50 -4.95 17.35
N ALA A 68 -9.18 -5.92 18.19
CA ALA A 68 -9.84 -7.23 18.19
C ALA A 68 -9.88 -7.82 19.61
N ARG A 69 -10.58 -8.95 19.75
CA ARG A 69 -10.66 -9.72 21.00
C ARG A 69 -10.72 -11.21 20.74
N ALA A 70 -10.31 -12.01 21.73
CA ALA A 70 -10.50 -13.45 21.74
C ALA A 70 -11.96 -13.81 22.09
N ASN A 71 -12.49 -14.85 21.44
CA ASN A 71 -13.89 -15.25 21.58
C ASN A 71 -14.13 -16.22 22.73
N ASN A 72 -13.36 -17.31 22.79
CA ASN A 72 -13.67 -18.48 23.62
C ASN A 72 -12.51 -18.92 24.53
N SER A 73 -11.42 -18.15 24.55
CA SER A 73 -10.19 -18.44 25.30
C SER A 73 -9.70 -17.18 25.97
N ALA A 74 -8.88 -17.33 27.02
CA ALA A 74 -8.25 -16.19 27.68
C ALA A 74 -7.41 -15.34 26.70
N TYR A 75 -6.76 -16.02 25.74
CA TYR A 75 -6.00 -15.40 24.66
C TYR A 75 -6.23 -16.15 23.35
N ALA A 76 -6.19 -15.41 22.23
CA ALA A 76 -6.12 -15.96 20.89
C ALA A 76 -5.02 -15.24 20.11
N SER A 77 -4.23 -15.99 19.36
CA SER A 77 -3.08 -15.47 18.62
C SER A 77 -3.19 -15.82 17.14
N ASP A 78 -2.54 -15.00 16.33
CA ASP A 78 -2.40 -15.19 14.90
C ASP A 78 -1.12 -14.50 14.39
N THR A 79 -0.76 -14.69 13.14
CA THR A 79 0.30 -13.94 12.47
C THR A 79 -0.26 -13.26 11.23
N LEU A 80 -0.14 -11.94 11.18
CA LEU A 80 -0.46 -11.18 9.96
C LEU A 80 0.75 -11.31 9.02
N PRO A 81 0.63 -11.97 7.86
CA PRO A 81 1.79 -12.23 7.01
C PRO A 81 2.27 -10.96 6.28
N GLY A 82 3.57 -10.84 6.07
CA GLY A 82 4.14 -9.86 5.16
C GLY A 82 3.54 -10.00 3.75
N GLY A 83 3.08 -8.89 3.19
CA GLY A 83 2.29 -8.85 1.97
C GLY A 83 0.78 -8.69 2.19
N LEU A 84 0.30 -8.74 3.43
CA LEU A 84 -1.12 -8.53 3.74
C LEU A 84 -1.50 -7.06 3.51
N LEU A 85 -2.58 -6.87 2.74
CA LEU A 85 -3.13 -5.56 2.41
C LEU A 85 -4.26 -5.16 3.37
N PHE A 86 -4.47 -3.86 3.51
CA PHE A 86 -5.60 -3.25 4.20
C PHE A 86 -6.28 -2.28 3.26
N THR A 87 -7.57 -2.51 3.03
CA THR A 87 -8.35 -1.74 2.07
C THR A 87 -9.01 -0.55 2.78
N SER A 88 -8.59 0.67 2.45
CA SER A 88 -9.31 1.88 2.87
C SER A 88 -10.77 1.84 2.44
N SER A 89 -11.69 2.26 3.32
CA SER A 89 -13.10 2.46 2.99
C SER A 89 -13.37 3.75 2.20
N LYS A 90 -12.38 4.66 2.15
CA LYS A 90 -12.45 5.94 1.43
C LYS A 90 -11.53 5.90 0.21
N ASN A 91 -12.08 6.23 -0.97
CA ASN A 91 -11.29 6.34 -2.20
C ASN A 91 -10.26 7.47 -2.16
N SER A 92 -10.37 8.41 -1.21
CA SER A 92 -9.40 9.50 -1.01
C SER A 92 -8.18 9.09 -0.18
N THR A 93 -8.22 7.95 0.50
CA THR A 93 -7.17 7.49 1.43
C THR A 93 -6.44 6.28 0.84
N GLN A 94 -5.13 6.23 1.04
CA GLN A 94 -4.27 5.15 0.54
C GLN A 94 -4.69 3.78 1.12
N HIS A 95 -4.64 2.73 0.31
CA HIS A 95 -4.57 1.36 0.84
C HIS A 95 -3.22 1.15 1.52
N MET A 96 -3.15 0.16 2.40
CA MET A 96 -1.95 -0.08 3.21
C MET A 96 -1.45 -1.52 3.05
N ILE A 97 -0.17 -1.74 3.32
CA ILE A 97 0.47 -3.05 3.33
C ILE A 97 1.38 -3.22 4.55
N ILE A 98 1.37 -4.38 5.19
CA ILE A 98 2.47 -4.81 6.07
C ILE A 98 3.51 -5.57 5.23
N LEU A 99 4.80 -5.31 5.43
CA LEU A 99 5.86 -6.00 4.67
C LEU A 99 6.61 -7.06 5.49
N LYS A 100 6.40 -7.09 6.81
CA LYS A 100 6.98 -8.07 7.72
C LYS A 100 5.86 -8.80 8.44
N ASP A 101 6.08 -10.07 8.74
CA ASP A 101 5.17 -10.86 9.56
C ASP A 101 4.99 -10.17 10.92
N HIS A 102 3.74 -10.06 11.36
CA HIS A 102 3.40 -9.37 12.59
C HIS A 102 2.58 -10.32 13.48
N PRO A 103 3.22 -10.95 14.49
CA PRO A 103 2.49 -11.79 15.44
C PRO A 103 1.57 -10.92 16.28
N VAL A 104 0.32 -11.35 16.42
CA VAL A 104 -0.71 -10.66 17.20
C VAL A 104 -1.28 -11.58 18.25
N THR A 105 -1.61 -11.02 19.42
CA THR A 105 -2.29 -11.75 20.49
C THR A 105 -3.35 -10.84 21.09
N PHE A 106 -4.56 -11.37 21.22
CA PHE A 106 -5.72 -10.65 21.74
C PHE A 106 -6.22 -11.34 23.00
N SER A 107 -6.61 -10.55 23.99
CA SER A 107 -7.31 -11.05 25.18
C SER A 107 -8.82 -11.07 24.96
N THR A 108 -9.60 -11.55 25.93
CA THR A 108 -11.07 -11.50 25.90
C THR A 108 -11.64 -10.07 25.89
N ASN A 109 -10.87 -9.09 26.36
CA ASN A 109 -11.19 -7.68 26.24
C ASN A 109 -10.69 -7.12 24.90
N ASN A 110 -11.28 -6.01 24.46
CA ASN A 110 -10.79 -5.28 23.29
C ASN A 110 -9.31 -4.93 23.48
N THR A 111 -8.48 -5.47 22.61
CA THR A 111 -7.03 -5.29 22.60
C THR A 111 -6.67 -4.55 21.33
N THR A 112 -5.92 -3.45 21.46
CA THR A 112 -5.43 -2.67 20.33
C THR A 112 -3.98 -3.07 20.04
N VAL A 113 -3.71 -3.45 18.79
CA VAL A 113 -2.37 -3.71 18.29
C VAL A 113 -2.01 -2.64 17.26
N VAL A 114 -0.83 -2.05 17.40
CA VAL A 114 -0.30 -1.06 16.46
C VAL A 114 0.50 -1.77 15.36
N LEU A 115 0.02 -1.67 14.14
CA LEU A 115 0.64 -2.27 12.95
C LEU A 115 1.49 -1.24 12.24
N GLY A 116 2.76 -1.57 11.95
CA GLY A 116 3.59 -0.77 11.06
C GLY A 116 3.27 -1.10 9.61
N VAL A 117 2.82 -0.11 8.85
CA VAL A 117 2.36 -0.25 7.46
C VAL A 117 3.02 0.75 6.52
N PHE A 118 2.90 0.47 5.22
CA PHE A 118 3.28 1.35 4.11
C PHE A 118 2.08 1.65 3.23
N CYS A 119 2.05 2.82 2.62
CA CYS A 119 0.96 3.22 1.75
C CYS A 119 1.14 2.70 0.31
N CYS A 120 0.03 2.36 -0.36
CA CYS A 120 0.04 1.76 -1.69
C CYS A 120 -0.42 2.69 -2.83
N ASN A 121 -0.84 3.94 -2.57
CA ASN A 121 -1.38 4.83 -3.61
C ASN A 121 -0.77 6.23 -3.50
N ARG A 122 0.34 6.50 -4.17
CA ARG A 122 1.12 7.74 -3.97
C ARG A 122 0.33 9.04 -4.02
N ARG A 123 -0.78 9.08 -4.77
CA ARG A 123 -1.60 10.28 -5.00
C ARG A 123 -2.80 10.42 -4.06
N ARG A 124 -3.11 9.43 -3.22
CA ARG A 124 -4.17 9.53 -2.19
C ARG A 124 -3.61 10.07 -0.86
N LEU A 125 -4.50 10.51 0.02
CA LEU A 125 -4.14 10.99 1.35
C LEU A 125 -3.61 9.85 2.23
N ILE A 126 -2.60 10.15 3.05
CA ILE A 126 -2.12 9.22 4.08
C ILE A 126 -3.21 8.98 5.14
N PRO A 127 -3.27 7.80 5.78
CA PRO A 127 -4.29 7.48 6.77
C PRO A 127 -4.38 8.53 7.89
N ALA A 128 -5.58 8.98 8.19
CA ALA A 128 -5.93 9.73 9.39
C ALA A 128 -6.63 8.82 10.42
N GLU A 129 -6.75 9.30 11.66
CA GLU A 129 -7.37 8.58 12.79
C GLU A 129 -8.85 8.27 12.57
N THR A 130 -9.51 9.02 11.68
CA THR A 130 -10.91 8.83 11.29
C THR A 130 -11.08 8.00 10.02
N ASP A 131 -9.98 7.54 9.42
CA ASP A 131 -10.02 6.64 8.27
C ASP A 131 -10.11 5.20 8.75
N THR A 132 -11.07 4.46 8.19
CA THR A 132 -11.32 3.07 8.53
C THR A 132 -10.86 2.15 7.41
N PHE A 133 -10.42 0.96 7.80
CA PHE A 133 -9.88 -0.03 6.88
C PHE A 133 -10.57 -1.37 7.08
N MET A 134 -10.58 -2.16 6.01
CA MET A 134 -10.93 -3.57 6.04
C MET A 134 -9.68 -4.42 5.89
N LEU A 135 -9.70 -5.59 6.50
CA LEU A 135 -8.70 -6.62 6.25
C LEU A 135 -8.79 -7.01 4.76
N GLY A 136 -7.70 -6.79 4.03
CA GLY A 136 -7.62 -7.07 2.61
C GLY A 136 -7.06 -8.46 2.32
N PRO A 137 -6.79 -8.75 1.04
CA PRO A 137 -6.14 -10.00 0.64
C PRO A 137 -4.64 -10.00 0.99
N LEU A 138 -4.07 -11.20 1.07
CA LEU A 138 -2.64 -11.38 0.91
C LEU A 138 -2.28 -11.16 -0.56
N THR A 139 -1.40 -10.19 -0.82
CA THR A 139 -1.15 -9.72 -2.19
C THR A 139 -0.66 -10.82 -3.14
N ASP A 140 -1.20 -10.84 -4.35
CA ASP A 140 -0.68 -11.63 -5.47
C ASP A 140 0.28 -10.83 -6.37
N ASN A 141 0.45 -9.53 -6.13
CA ASN A 141 1.36 -8.69 -6.88
C ASN A 141 2.81 -9.17 -6.69
N PRO A 142 3.52 -9.60 -7.75
CA PRO A 142 4.84 -10.20 -7.63
C PRO A 142 5.89 -9.24 -7.07
N GLY A 143 5.79 -7.94 -7.39
CA GLY A 143 6.71 -6.92 -6.87
C GLY A 143 6.52 -6.67 -5.37
N LEU A 144 5.27 -6.66 -4.89
CA LEU A 144 5.00 -6.51 -3.45
C LEU A 144 5.41 -7.75 -2.68
N ARG A 145 5.21 -8.95 -3.24
CA ARG A 145 5.69 -10.21 -2.65
C ARG A 145 7.22 -10.24 -2.58
N GLN A 146 7.90 -9.84 -3.66
CA GLN A 146 9.35 -9.72 -3.69
C GLN A 146 9.83 -8.72 -2.62
N LEU A 147 9.18 -7.56 -2.50
CA LEU A 147 9.53 -6.56 -1.51
C LEU A 147 9.37 -7.09 -0.07
N ALA A 148 8.25 -7.76 0.23
CA ALA A 148 8.01 -8.37 1.54
C ALA A 148 9.08 -9.43 1.87
N GLU A 149 9.48 -10.25 0.89
CA GLU A 149 10.57 -11.21 1.07
C GLU A 149 11.92 -10.51 1.35
N LEU A 150 12.26 -9.47 0.57
CA LEU A 150 13.51 -8.73 0.72
C LEU A 150 13.66 -8.09 2.11
N VAL A 151 12.56 -7.61 2.71
CA VAL A 151 12.60 -6.96 4.03
C VAL A 151 12.33 -7.90 5.19
N ARG A 152 11.93 -9.16 4.96
CA ARG A 152 11.45 -10.08 6.01
C ARG A 152 12.41 -10.14 7.20
N HIS A 153 13.70 -10.28 6.93
CA HIS A 153 14.75 -10.40 7.97
C HIS A 153 15.65 -9.16 8.08
N LYS A 154 15.24 -8.03 7.50
CA LYS A 154 16.01 -6.79 7.49
C LYS A 154 15.52 -5.82 8.55
N ARG A 155 16.46 -5.12 9.18
CA ARG A 155 16.20 -4.04 10.13
C ARG A 155 15.94 -2.74 9.35
N ILE A 156 14.66 -2.44 9.14
CA ILE A 156 14.21 -1.35 8.24
C ILE A 156 13.91 -0.03 8.95
N SER A 157 14.00 0.04 10.28
CA SER A 157 13.55 1.19 11.08
C SER A 157 14.22 2.52 10.73
N GLU A 158 15.49 2.49 10.31
CA GLU A 158 16.26 3.68 9.89
C GLU A 158 16.02 4.04 8.41
N ASN A 159 15.30 3.21 7.67
CA ASN A 159 15.18 3.28 6.21
C ASN A 159 13.72 3.21 5.71
N LEU A 160 12.74 3.52 6.57
CA LEU A 160 11.31 3.41 6.27
C LEU A 160 10.89 4.24 5.04
N GLY A 161 11.48 5.42 4.83
CA GLY A 161 11.21 6.24 3.64
C GLY A 161 11.69 5.59 2.33
N MET A 162 12.81 4.87 2.35
CA MET A 162 13.30 4.10 1.20
C MET A 162 12.35 2.94 0.91
N VAL A 163 11.91 2.22 1.93
CA VAL A 163 10.96 1.10 1.78
C VAL A 163 9.60 1.59 1.28
N GLN A 164 9.07 2.69 1.80
CA GLN A 164 7.84 3.32 1.29
C GLN A 164 7.95 3.66 -0.20
N ARG A 165 9.10 4.20 -0.63
CA ARG A 165 9.33 4.52 -2.04
C ARG A 165 9.40 3.27 -2.90
N ALA A 166 9.96 2.18 -2.39
CA ALA A 166 9.96 0.88 -3.06
C ALA A 166 8.52 0.35 -3.26
N VAL A 167 7.63 0.50 -2.27
CA VAL A 167 6.20 0.16 -2.42
C VAL A 167 5.58 0.96 -3.57
N TRP A 168 5.74 2.29 -3.59
CA TRP A 168 5.19 3.12 -4.67
C TRP A 168 5.80 2.86 -6.03
N MET A 169 7.05 2.37 -6.11
CA MET A 169 7.59 1.93 -7.39
C MET A 169 6.85 0.72 -7.94
N VAL A 170 6.38 -0.18 -7.08
CA VAL A 170 5.57 -1.32 -7.48
C VAL A 170 4.14 -0.94 -7.80
N THR A 171 3.52 -0.07 -6.99
CA THR A 171 2.07 0.21 -7.07
C THR A 171 1.72 1.35 -8.04
N ASP A 172 2.61 2.34 -8.21
CA ASP A 172 2.35 3.57 -8.95
C ASP A 172 3.34 3.79 -10.11
N SER A 173 4.22 2.81 -10.40
CA SER A 173 5.26 2.94 -11.42
C SER A 173 5.53 1.61 -12.15
N THR A 174 6.74 1.45 -12.70
CA THR A 174 7.11 0.31 -13.56
C THR A 174 7.65 -0.90 -12.81
N GLY A 175 7.53 -0.94 -11.48
CA GLY A 175 8.07 -2.01 -10.63
C GLY A 175 9.38 -1.66 -9.92
N LEU A 176 9.86 -2.58 -9.06
CA LEU A 176 11.19 -2.47 -8.43
C LEU A 176 12.29 -2.54 -9.48
N ASN A 177 13.29 -1.68 -9.36
CA ASN A 177 14.51 -1.77 -10.15
C ASN A 177 15.65 -2.37 -9.31
N GLN A 178 16.74 -2.76 -10.00
CA GLN A 178 17.88 -3.41 -9.36
C GLN A 178 18.51 -2.55 -8.26
N ALA A 179 18.60 -1.23 -8.45
CA ALA A 179 19.17 -0.33 -7.46
C ALA A 179 18.41 -0.34 -6.12
N TYR A 180 17.07 -0.42 -6.14
CA TYR A 180 16.27 -0.57 -4.92
C TYR A 180 16.41 -1.96 -4.30
N ILE A 181 16.46 -3.00 -5.11
CA ILE A 181 16.69 -4.38 -4.64
C ILE A 181 18.04 -4.46 -3.92
N ASP A 182 19.10 -3.92 -4.52
CA ASP A 182 20.45 -3.91 -3.94
C ASP A 182 20.49 -3.09 -2.65
N SER A 183 19.87 -1.90 -2.65
CA SER A 183 19.83 -1.02 -1.47
C SER A 183 19.10 -1.66 -0.28
N ILE A 184 17.98 -2.34 -0.53
CA ILE A 184 17.24 -3.06 0.52
C ILE A 184 18.00 -4.31 0.97
N SER A 185 18.60 -5.06 0.04
CA SER A 185 19.38 -6.26 0.37
C SER A 185 20.62 -5.94 1.22
N ALA A 186 21.19 -4.75 1.05
CA ALA A 186 22.33 -4.24 1.80
C ALA A 186 21.97 -3.75 3.22
N LEU A 187 20.69 -3.70 3.58
CA LEU A 187 20.28 -3.35 4.94
C LEU A 187 20.78 -4.42 5.94
N PRO A 188 21.08 -4.02 7.20
CA PRO A 188 21.45 -4.96 8.24
C PRO A 188 20.31 -5.94 8.53
N ASP A 189 20.66 -7.15 8.90
CA ASP A 189 19.70 -8.15 9.38
C ASP A 189 19.17 -7.78 10.78
N GLU A 190 18.04 -8.37 11.16
CA GLU A 190 17.44 -8.26 12.51
C GLU A 190 18.02 -9.24 13.54
#